data_AF-A0A645G337-F1
#
_entry.id   AF-A0A645G337-F1
#
_cell.length_a   1.000
_cell.length_b   1.000
_cell.length_c   1.000
_cell.angle_alpha   90.00
_cell.angle_beta   90.00
_cell.angle_gamma   90.00
#
_symmetry.space_group_name_H-M   'P 1'
#
loop_
_entity.id
_entity.type
_entity.pdbx_description
1 polymer ?
#
loop_
_entity_poly.entity_id
_entity_poly.type
_entity_poly.pdbx_seq_one_letter_code
_entity_poly.pdbx_strand_id
1 'polypeptide(L)'
;MITRAIHQALAANDHRLELLIRFGAYLGLRCAEIARVHARDWDGELLIVHGKGGKRRALPVADPTLKMALNTATGYLFPGGTEGHLSPGHVSKLLSRGLPDGITGHMLRHRFGTKGYEATRDLLAVGAALGHSKPETTQRYIRLPSDAIVAVVSGASS
;
A
#
# COMPACT_ATOMS: atom_id res chain seq x y z
N MET A 1 10.37 -10.52 9.87
CA MET A 1 10.83 -11.01 8.56
C MET A 1 10.65 -9.95 7.46
N ILE A 2 9.44 -9.53 7.10
CA ILE A 2 9.22 -8.57 6.00
C ILE A 2 9.64 -7.11 6.29
N THR A 3 9.41 -6.60 7.50
CA THR A 3 9.78 -5.21 7.84
C THR A 3 11.30 -5.00 7.76
N ARG A 4 12.09 -5.97 8.23
CA ARG A 4 13.56 -5.93 8.13
C ARG A 4 14.02 -5.94 6.68
N ALA A 5 13.42 -6.78 5.84
CA ALA A 5 13.72 -6.84 4.41
C ALA A 5 13.42 -5.51 3.69
N ILE A 6 12.33 -4.82 4.06
CA ILE A 6 12.03 -3.48 3.54
C ILE A 6 13.13 -2.50 3.93
N HIS A 7 13.52 -2.44 5.21
CA HIS A 7 14.59 -1.52 5.64
C HIS A 7 15.93 -1.80 4.96
N GLN A 8 16.26 -3.07 4.72
CA GLN A 8 17.47 -3.45 3.97
C GLN A 8 17.39 -3.03 2.50
N ALA A 9 16.25 -3.24 1.83
CA ALA A 9 16.06 -2.84 0.44
C ALA A 9 16.08 -1.31 0.26
N LEU A 10 15.57 -0.56 1.24
CA LEU A 10 15.63 0.91 1.25
C LEU A 10 17.06 1.47 1.41
N ALA A 11 18.01 0.66 1.90
CA ALA A 11 19.40 1.08 2.03
C ALA A 11 20.22 0.96 0.73
N ALA A 12 19.65 0.39 -0.34
CA ALA A 12 20.36 0.07 -1.58
C ALA A 12 20.56 1.27 -2.55
N ASN A 13 20.20 2.50 -2.15
CA ASN A 13 20.37 3.76 -2.89
C ASN A 13 19.73 3.81 -4.31
N ASP A 14 18.77 2.93 -4.62
CA ASP A 14 17.90 3.06 -5.81
C ASP A 14 16.62 3.81 -5.41
N HIS A 15 16.58 5.11 -5.71
CA HIS A 15 15.46 5.97 -5.35
C HIS A 15 14.13 5.52 -5.97
N ARG A 16 14.15 5.02 -7.21
CA ARG A 16 12.93 4.56 -7.88
C ARG A 16 12.39 3.32 -7.16
N LEU A 17 13.25 2.34 -6.90
CA LEU A 17 12.88 1.14 -6.15
C LEU A 17 12.37 1.50 -4.75
N GLU A 18 13.02 2.42 -4.06
CA GLU A 18 12.58 2.94 -2.77
C GLU A 18 11.13 3.43 -2.84
N LEU A 19 10.80 4.29 -3.80
CA LEU A 19 9.44 4.81 -3.97
C LEU A 19 8.44 3.67 -4.22
N LEU A 20 8.76 2.71 -5.11
CA LEU A 20 7.89 1.56 -5.39
C LEU A 20 7.61 0.75 -4.11
N ILE A 21 8.63 0.51 -3.30
CA ILE A 21 8.50 -0.22 -2.03
C ILE A 21 7.63 0.57 -1.06
N ARG A 22 7.87 1.88 -0.90
CA ARG A 22 7.11 2.75 0.01
C ARG A 22 5.63 2.84 -0.38
N PHE A 23 5.29 3.01 -1.66
CA PHE A 23 3.89 2.99 -2.10
C PHE A 23 3.20 1.65 -1.80
N GLY A 24 3.89 0.53 -2.00
CA GLY A 24 3.35 -0.79 -1.69
C GLY A 24 3.19 -1.04 -0.18
N ALA A 25 4.20 -0.68 0.61
CA ALA A 25 4.30 -1.04 2.02
C ALA A 25 3.60 -0.06 2.98
N TYR A 26 3.50 1.21 2.60
CA TYR A 26 3.00 2.30 3.45
C TYR A 26 1.67 2.88 2.96
N LEU A 27 1.33 2.73 1.68
CA LEU A 27 0.01 3.10 1.13
C LEU A 27 -0.80 1.88 0.66
N GLY A 28 -0.23 0.68 0.73
CA GLY A 28 -0.92 -0.56 0.36
C GLY A 28 -1.27 -0.67 -1.12
N LEU A 29 -0.61 0.09 -2.01
CA LEU A 29 -0.97 0.14 -3.42
C LEU A 29 -0.63 -1.16 -4.16
N ARG A 30 -1.48 -1.55 -5.12
CA ARG A 30 -1.17 -2.64 -6.06
C ARG A 30 -0.13 -2.16 -7.09
N CYS A 31 0.63 -3.06 -7.71
CA CYS A 31 1.58 -2.68 -8.78
C CYS A 31 0.92 -1.86 -9.91
N ALA A 32 -0.32 -2.17 -10.27
CA ALA A 32 -1.08 -1.41 -11.27
C ALA A 32 -1.51 -0.01 -10.80
N GLU A 33 -1.71 0.17 -9.50
CA GLU A 33 -2.03 1.47 -8.90
C GLU A 33 -0.74 2.31 -8.78
N ILE A 34 0.37 1.70 -8.33
CA ILE A 34 1.70 2.34 -8.25
C ILE A 34 2.13 2.85 -9.63
N ALA A 35 2.00 2.00 -10.66
CA ALA A 35 2.32 2.35 -12.04
C ALA A 35 1.61 3.62 -12.54
N ARG A 36 0.40 3.90 -12.04
CA ARG A 36 -0.45 4.99 -12.52
C ARG A 36 -0.42 6.24 -11.64
N VAL A 37 0.42 6.28 -10.60
CA VAL A 37 0.58 7.48 -9.76
C VAL A 37 1.00 8.65 -10.66
N HIS A 38 0.25 9.74 -10.59
CA HIS A 38 0.42 10.92 -11.43
C HIS A 38 0.23 12.19 -10.61
N ALA A 39 1.01 13.23 -10.93
CA ALA A 39 0.95 14.55 -10.29
C ALA A 39 -0.47 15.16 -10.19
N ARG A 40 -1.34 14.96 -11.19
CA ARG A 40 -2.71 15.50 -11.22
C ARG A 40 -3.64 14.91 -10.16
N ASP A 41 -3.26 13.75 -9.60
CA ASP A 41 -4.03 13.04 -8.60
C ASP A 41 -3.55 13.36 -7.18
N TRP A 42 -2.60 14.30 -7.03
CA TRP A 42 -2.02 14.74 -5.76
C TRP A 42 -2.39 16.19 -5.47
N ASP A 43 -2.93 16.46 -4.28
CA ASP A 43 -3.35 17.81 -3.85
C ASP A 43 -2.44 18.45 -2.78
N GLY A 44 -1.38 17.76 -2.35
CA GLY A 44 -0.48 18.19 -1.27
C GLY A 44 -0.68 17.42 0.05
N GLU A 45 -1.82 16.74 0.21
CA GLU A 45 -2.13 15.91 1.38
C GLU A 45 -2.69 14.53 1.03
N LEU A 46 -3.63 14.48 0.10
CA LEU A 46 -4.34 13.31 -0.36
C LEU A 46 -3.91 12.92 -1.78
N LEU A 47 -3.65 11.62 -1.96
CA LEU A 47 -3.44 10.99 -3.25
C LEU A 47 -4.70 10.28 -3.69
N ILE A 48 -5.23 10.63 -4.87
CA ILE A 48 -6.33 9.92 -5.52
C ILE A 48 -5.78 8.66 -6.21
N VAL A 49 -6.24 7.50 -5.76
CA VAL A 49 -5.83 6.21 -6.29
C VAL A 49 -6.94 5.59 -7.13
N HIS A 50 -6.61 5.25 -8.37
CA HIS A 50 -7.52 4.62 -9.33
C HIS A 50 -7.41 3.10 -9.27
N GLY A 51 -8.44 2.45 -8.72
CA GLY A 51 -8.54 1.00 -8.57
C GLY A 51 -9.26 0.31 -9.74
N LYS A 52 -9.48 -1.00 -9.57
CA LYS A 52 -10.20 -1.83 -10.56
C LYS A 52 -11.65 -1.35 -10.74
N GLY A 53 -12.11 -1.32 -12.00
CA GLY A 53 -13.49 -1.00 -12.34
C GLY A 53 -13.85 0.48 -12.17
N GLY A 54 -12.89 1.39 -12.32
CA GLY A 54 -13.12 2.84 -12.22
C GLY A 54 -13.30 3.37 -10.80
N LYS A 55 -13.15 2.52 -9.78
CA LYS A 55 -13.26 2.92 -8.38
C LYS A 55 -12.09 3.82 -7.99
N ARG A 56 -12.37 4.90 -7.27
CA ARG A 56 -11.36 5.82 -6.74
C ARG A 56 -11.40 5.84 -5.22
N ARG A 57 -10.26 6.10 -4.59
CA ARG A 57 -10.14 6.39 -3.16
C ARG A 57 -9.07 7.45 -2.93
N ALA A 58 -9.28 8.31 -1.95
CA ALA A 58 -8.28 9.26 -1.50
C ALA A 58 -7.50 8.64 -0.32
N LEU A 59 -6.17 8.74 -0.35
CA LEU A 59 -5.31 8.29 0.74
C LEU A 59 -4.43 9.43 1.24
N PRO A 60 -4.38 9.68 2.55
CA PRO A 60 -3.41 10.61 3.11
C PRO A 60 -1.99 10.05 2.96
N VAL A 61 -1.07 10.90 2.51
CA VAL A 61 0.34 10.53 2.36
C VAL A 61 1.16 11.14 3.51
N ALA A 62 1.47 10.32 4.51
CA ALA A 62 2.26 10.75 5.67
C ALA A 62 3.79 10.62 5.46
N ASP A 63 4.22 9.74 4.56
CA ASP A 63 5.65 9.47 4.32
C ASP A 63 6.32 10.68 3.63
N PRO A 64 7.36 11.30 4.23
CA PRO A 64 8.00 12.49 3.68
C PRO A 64 8.66 12.26 2.32
N THR A 65 9.26 11.07 2.11
CA THR A 65 9.90 10.73 0.84
C THR A 65 8.86 10.65 -0.29
N LEU A 66 7.71 10.03 -0.01
CA LEU A 66 6.60 10.01 -0.97
C LEU A 66 6.04 11.41 -1.22
N LYS A 67 5.84 12.23 -0.18
CA LYS A 67 5.37 13.62 -0.34
C LYS A 67 6.31 14.44 -1.22
N MET A 68 7.62 14.35 -0.98
CA MET A 68 8.62 15.05 -1.78
C MET A 68 8.58 14.61 -3.25
N ALA A 69 8.50 13.32 -3.51
CA ALA A 69 8.42 12.78 -4.87
C ALA A 69 7.12 13.21 -5.59
N LEU A 70 5.99 13.23 -4.88
CA LEU A 70 4.71 13.69 -5.42
C LEU A 70 4.69 15.21 -5.69
N ASN A 71 5.26 16.02 -4.78
CA ASN A 71 5.33 17.48 -4.93
C ASN A 71 6.21 17.93 -6.11
N THR A 72 7.17 17.11 -6.52
CA THR A 72 8.11 17.41 -7.61
C THR A 72 7.70 16.78 -8.95
N ALA A 73 6.69 15.91 -8.95
CA ALA A 73 6.22 15.26 -10.16
C ALA A 73 5.46 16.24 -11.06
N THR A 74 5.71 16.18 -12.37
CA THR A 74 4.98 16.96 -13.39
C THR A 74 4.07 16.10 -14.27
N GLY A 75 4.12 14.78 -14.10
CA GLY A 75 3.38 13.81 -14.90
C GLY A 75 3.19 12.50 -14.13
N TYR A 76 3.29 11.37 -14.83
CA TYR A 76 3.42 10.07 -14.17
C TYR A 76 4.70 10.03 -13.33
N LEU A 77 4.57 9.59 -12.07
CA LEU A 77 5.72 9.46 -11.17
C LEU A 77 6.69 8.37 -11.63
N PHE A 78 6.17 7.37 -12.34
CA PHE A 78 6.94 6.29 -12.94
C PHE A 78 6.69 6.24 -14.45
N PRO A 79 7.36 7.10 -15.24
CA PRO A 79 7.18 7.17 -16.68
C PRO A 79 7.61 5.88 -17.36
N GLY A 80 6.97 5.54 -18.48
CA GLY A 80 7.27 4.33 -19.25
C GLY A 80 6.49 4.24 -20.56
N GLY A 81 6.72 3.17 -21.31
CA GLY A 81 6.12 2.98 -22.64
C GLY A 81 4.65 2.52 -22.65
N THR A 82 4.02 2.33 -21.49
CA THR A 82 2.61 1.91 -21.39
C THR A 82 1.76 3.12 -21.08
N GLU A 83 1.16 3.74 -22.10
CA GLU A 83 0.31 4.95 -21.94
C GLU A 83 1.01 6.08 -21.16
N GLY A 84 2.34 6.21 -21.32
CA GLY A 84 3.15 7.21 -20.62
C GLY A 84 3.67 6.78 -19.24
N HIS A 85 3.33 5.58 -18.75
CA HIS A 85 3.77 5.06 -17.47
C HIS A 85 4.37 3.64 -17.54
N LEU A 86 4.98 3.17 -16.45
CA LEU A 86 5.46 1.78 -16.36
C LEU A 86 4.29 0.79 -16.45
N SER A 87 4.50 -0.36 -17.07
CA SER A 87 3.52 -1.43 -16.99
C SER A 87 3.46 -2.01 -15.56
N PRO A 88 2.29 -2.52 -15.10
CA PRO A 88 2.19 -3.19 -13.80
C PRO A 88 3.16 -4.37 -13.67
N GLY A 89 3.41 -5.08 -14.77
CA GLY A 89 4.38 -6.17 -14.82
C GLY A 89 5.83 -5.69 -14.65
N HIS A 90 6.18 -4.52 -15.21
CA HIS A 90 7.49 -3.93 -15.00
C HIS A 90 7.68 -3.49 -13.54
N VAL A 91 6.67 -2.88 -12.92
CA VAL A 91 6.70 -2.57 -11.47
C VAL A 91 6.92 -3.84 -10.65
N SER A 92 6.19 -4.92 -10.94
CA SER A 92 6.39 -6.20 -10.25
C SER A 92 7.82 -6.72 -10.42
N LYS A 93 8.38 -6.64 -11.63
CA LYS A 93 9.75 -7.07 -11.93
C LYS A 93 10.81 -6.26 -11.18
N LEU A 94 10.64 -4.95 -11.08
CA LEU A 94 11.53 -4.10 -10.29
C LEU A 94 11.48 -4.46 -8.81
N LEU A 95 10.27 -4.62 -8.25
CA LEU A 95 10.10 -5.04 -6.86
C LEU A 95 10.73 -6.40 -6.59
N SER A 96 10.50 -7.40 -7.46
CA SER A 96 11.07 -8.74 -7.29
C SER A 96 12.60 -8.77 -7.39
N ARG A 97 13.22 -7.84 -8.14
CA ARG A 97 14.69 -7.74 -8.23
C ARG A 97 15.31 -6.99 -7.07
N GLY A 98 14.57 -6.03 -6.52
CA GLY A 98 15.03 -5.15 -5.46
C GLY A 98 14.73 -5.64 -4.04
N LEU A 99 13.84 -6.61 -3.90
CA LEU A 99 13.48 -7.22 -2.62
C LEU A 99 14.09 -8.62 -2.50
N PRO A 100 14.33 -9.11 -1.28
CA PRO A 100 14.76 -10.48 -1.05
C PRO A 100 13.80 -11.51 -1.67
N ASP A 101 14.35 -12.68 -2.00
CA ASP A 101 13.61 -13.78 -2.59
C ASP A 101 12.32 -14.12 -1.82
N GLY A 102 11.27 -14.37 -2.59
CA GLY A 102 9.93 -14.64 -2.07
C GLY A 102 9.14 -13.41 -1.68
N ILE A 103 9.74 -12.21 -1.57
CA ILE A 103 9.01 -10.98 -1.26
C ILE A 103 8.50 -10.32 -2.55
N THR A 104 7.19 -10.15 -2.63
CA THR A 104 6.51 -9.54 -3.79
C THR A 104 5.75 -8.28 -3.40
N GLY A 105 5.33 -7.49 -4.39
CA GLY A 105 4.47 -6.32 -4.17
C GLY A 105 3.17 -6.65 -3.44
N HIS A 106 2.60 -7.83 -3.65
CA HIS A 106 1.42 -8.30 -2.91
C HIS A 106 1.71 -8.46 -1.41
N MET A 107 2.93 -8.86 -1.03
CA MET A 107 3.30 -8.99 0.37
C MET A 107 3.56 -7.63 1.04
N LEU A 108 4.04 -6.64 0.29
CA LEU A 108 4.10 -5.25 0.80
C LEU A 108 2.70 -4.72 1.13
N ARG A 109 1.75 -4.94 0.21
CA ARG A 109 0.34 -4.60 0.44
C ARG A 109 -0.27 -5.38 1.61
N HIS A 110 0.06 -6.66 1.73
CA HIS A 110 -0.39 -7.47 2.87
C HIS A 110 0.15 -6.92 4.19
N ARG A 111 1.42 -6.52 4.23
CA ARG A 111 2.03 -5.87 5.41
C ARG A 111 1.26 -4.61 5.78
N PHE A 112 0.93 -3.74 4.81
CA PHE A 112 0.12 -2.55 5.06
C PHE A 112 -1.21 -2.93 5.74
N GLY A 113 -1.96 -3.89 5.17
CA GLY A 113 -3.23 -4.34 5.74
C GLY A 113 -3.09 -4.89 7.17
N THR A 114 -2.11 -5.77 7.41
CA THR A 114 -1.83 -6.30 8.74
C THR A 114 -1.45 -5.20 9.73
N LYS A 115 -0.58 -4.26 9.36
CA LYS A 115 -0.15 -3.16 10.25
C LYS A 115 -1.27 -2.16 10.53
N GLY A 116 -2.08 -1.83 9.52
CA GLY A 116 -3.25 -0.98 9.70
C GLY A 116 -4.27 -1.61 10.65
N TYR A 117 -4.53 -2.92 10.50
CA TYR A 117 -5.46 -3.61 11.39
C TYR A 117 -4.90 -3.75 12.81
N GLU A 118 -3.61 -4.07 12.97
CA GLU A 118 -2.95 -4.11 14.29
C GLU A 118 -3.09 -2.77 15.04
N ALA A 119 -3.00 -1.65 14.32
CA ALA A 119 -3.07 -0.31 14.90
C ALA A 119 -4.50 0.18 15.21
N THR A 120 -5.48 -0.17 14.39
CA THR A 120 -6.83 0.41 14.46
C THR A 120 -7.87 -0.55 15.00
N ARG A 121 -7.65 -1.86 14.83
CA ARG A 121 -8.68 -2.91 15.00
C ARG A 121 -9.94 -2.68 14.16
N ASP A 122 -9.85 -1.86 13.11
CA ASP A 122 -10.96 -1.51 12.22
C ASP A 122 -10.72 -2.09 10.81
N LEU A 123 -11.44 -3.16 10.50
CA LEU A 123 -11.36 -3.80 9.18
C LEU A 123 -12.02 -2.98 8.08
N LEU A 124 -13.03 -2.17 8.40
CA LEU A 124 -13.71 -1.35 7.39
C LEU A 124 -12.78 -0.23 6.93
N ALA A 125 -12.11 0.44 7.87
CA ALA A 125 -11.09 1.44 7.57
C ALA A 125 -9.92 0.84 6.75
N VAL A 126 -9.40 -0.32 7.16
CA VAL A 126 -8.33 -1.01 6.42
C VAL A 126 -8.79 -1.43 5.01
N GLY A 127 -10.02 -1.95 4.89
CA GLY A 127 -10.61 -2.34 3.62
C GLY A 127 -10.80 -1.14 2.68
N ALA A 128 -11.26 -0.01 3.20
CA ALA A 128 -11.41 1.24 2.47
C ALA A 128 -10.05 1.75 1.97
N ALA A 129 -9.03 1.77 2.84
CA ALA A 129 -7.67 2.19 2.47
C ALA A 129 -7.04 1.28 1.40
N LEU A 130 -7.32 -0.02 1.46
CA LEU A 130 -6.87 -0.98 0.45
C LEU A 130 -7.70 -0.93 -0.84
N GLY A 131 -8.90 -0.34 -0.84
CA GLY A 131 -9.83 -0.38 -1.97
C GLY A 131 -10.40 -1.79 -2.20
N HIS A 132 -10.71 -2.51 -1.12
CA HIS A 132 -11.44 -3.78 -1.18
C HIS A 132 -12.93 -3.51 -1.40
N SER A 133 -13.51 -4.13 -2.43
CA SER A 133 -14.95 -4.05 -2.71
C SER A 133 -15.79 -4.98 -1.84
N LYS A 134 -15.14 -5.85 -1.08
CA LYS A 134 -15.73 -6.98 -0.35
C LYS A 134 -15.04 -7.10 1.02
N PRO A 135 -15.77 -6.96 2.15
CA PRO A 135 -15.20 -7.09 3.48
C PRO A 135 -14.47 -8.42 3.72
N GLU A 136 -14.89 -9.49 3.04
CA GLU A 136 -14.29 -10.83 3.11
C GLU A 136 -12.81 -10.83 2.68
N THR A 137 -12.42 -9.91 1.80
CA THR A 137 -11.01 -9.77 1.37
C THR A 137 -10.13 -9.20 2.50
N THR A 138 -10.73 -8.50 3.46
CA THR A 138 -10.05 -7.87 4.60
C THR A 138 -10.03 -8.77 5.83
N GLN A 139 -10.97 -9.73 5.95
CA GLN A 139 -11.01 -10.71 7.06
C GLN A 139 -9.70 -11.51 7.21
N ARG A 140 -8.92 -11.68 6.13
CA ARG A 140 -7.60 -12.34 6.18
C ARG A 140 -6.58 -11.66 7.10
N TYR A 141 -6.80 -10.41 7.50
CA TYR A 141 -5.90 -9.67 8.39
C TYR A 141 -6.24 -9.85 9.87
N ILE A 142 -7.39 -10.46 10.18
CA ILE A 142 -7.79 -10.74 11.55
C ILE A 142 -6.94 -11.91 12.07
N ARG A 143 -6.24 -11.66 13.17
CA ARG A 143 -5.90 -12.73 14.13
C ARG A 143 -6.79 -12.49 15.33
N LEU A 144 -7.69 -13.42 15.63
CA LEU A 144 -8.55 -13.35 16.81
C LEU A 144 -7.74 -13.84 18.02
N PRO A 145 -7.28 -12.96 18.93
CA PRO A 145 -6.86 -13.42 20.24
C PRO A 145 -8.08 -13.91 21.02
N SER A 146 -7.89 -14.91 21.88
CA SER A 146 -8.89 -15.43 22.83
C SER A 146 -9.61 -14.31 23.59
N ASP A 147 -8.87 -13.26 23.92
CA ASP A 147 -9.28 -12.15 24.77
C ASP A 147 -10.35 -11.27 24.10
N ALA A 148 -10.41 -11.26 22.76
CA ALA A 148 -11.45 -10.56 22.02
C ALA A 148 -12.83 -11.19 22.22
N ILE A 149 -12.90 -12.52 22.35
CA ILE A 149 -14.15 -13.22 22.63
C ILE A 149 -14.61 -12.92 24.06
N VAL A 150 -13.67 -12.88 25.02
CA VAL A 150 -13.97 -12.49 26.41
C VAL A 150 -14.54 -11.07 26.47
N ALA A 151 -13.91 -10.11 25.78
CA ALA A 151 -14.41 -8.73 25.75
C ALA A 151 -15.83 -8.60 25.20
N VAL A 152 -16.18 -9.36 24.15
CA VAL A 152 -17.55 -9.39 23.60
C VAL A 152 -18.54 -9.91 24.63
N VAL A 153 -18.22 -11.01 25.31
CA VAL A 153 -19.10 -11.59 26.33
C VAL A 153 -19.26 -10.63 27.52
N SER A 154 -18.16 -10.03 27.99
CA SER A 154 -18.18 -9.10 29.11
C SER A 154 -18.97 -7.82 28.80
N GLY A 155 -18.82 -7.24 27.61
CA GLY A 155 -19.55 -6.03 27.21
C GLY A 155 -21.03 -6.26 26.88
N ALA A 156 -21.42 -7.48 26.50
CA ALA A 156 -22.82 -7.84 26.31
C ALA A 156 -23.53 -8.18 27.64
N SER A 157 -22.76 -8.39 28.71
CA SER A 157 -23.27 -8.75 30.04
C SER A 157 -23.35 -7.56 31.00
N SER A 158 -23.02 -6.35 30.54
CA SER A 158 -23.08 -5.07 31.27
C SER A 158 -24.24 -4.22 30.80
#